data_AF-A0A951LZ60-F1
#
_entry.id   AF-A0A951LZ60-F1
#
_cell.length_a   1.000
_cell.length_b   1.000
_cell.length_c   1.000
_cell.angle_alpha   90.00
_cell.angle_beta   90.00
_cell.angle_gamma   90.00
#
_symmetry.space_group_name_H-M   'P 1'
#
loop_
_entity.id
_entity.type
_entity.pdbx_description
1 polymer ?
#
loop_
_entity_poly.entity_id
_entity_poly.type
_entity_poly.pdbx_seq_one_letter_code
_entity_poly.pdbx_strand_id
1 'polypeptide(L)'
;CLLRTMKLATHETGHMFSIEHCIKYECDMNGTNSLSETDRHPLDVCPECMAKICWATGTDPALRYERLAEFCSAQGFAAEERYFEDSVKALK
;
A
#
# COMPACT_ATOMS: atom_id res chain seq x y z
N CYS A 1 13.32 10.56 0.45
CA CYS A 1 12.25 11.36 -0.18
C CYS A 1 11.30 10.51 -1.03
N LEU A 2 11.81 9.67 -1.95
CA LEU A 2 10.98 8.88 -2.88
C LEU A 2 9.87 8.06 -2.20
N LEU A 3 10.20 7.26 -1.17
CA LEU A 3 9.20 6.44 -0.46
C LEU A 3 8.02 7.27 0.08
N ARG A 4 8.30 8.43 0.68
CA ARG A 4 7.25 9.33 1.18
C ARG A 4 6.40 9.90 0.04
N THR A 5 7.04 10.28 -1.06
CA THR A 5 6.33 10.72 -2.26
C THR A 5 5.40 9.62 -2.77
N MET A 6 5.85 8.37 -2.75
CA MET A 6 5.03 7.23 -3.14
C MET A 6 3.83 7.03 -2.22
N LYS A 7 4.02 7.01 -0.89
CA LYS A 7 2.92 6.91 0.09
C LYS A 7 1.84 7.96 -0.16
N LEU A 8 2.24 9.22 -0.32
CA LEU A 8 1.30 10.30 -0.62
C LEU A 8 0.62 10.11 -1.98
N ALA A 9 1.38 9.74 -3.02
CA ALA A 9 0.81 9.53 -4.34
C ALA A 9 -0.20 8.36 -4.36
N THR A 10 0.10 7.26 -3.67
CA THR A 10 -0.80 6.09 -3.57
C THR A 10 -2.02 6.40 -2.72
N HIS A 11 -1.87 7.17 -1.63
CA HIS A 11 -2.97 7.67 -0.82
C HIS A 11 -3.96 8.50 -1.66
N GLU A 12 -3.48 9.51 -2.37
CA GLU A 12 -4.34 10.36 -3.21
C GLU A 12 -4.94 9.59 -4.40
N THR A 13 -4.19 8.61 -4.94
CA THR A 13 -4.72 7.70 -5.96
C THR A 13 -5.84 6.81 -5.39
N GLY A 14 -5.76 6.40 -4.13
CA GLY A 14 -6.83 5.71 -3.43
C GLY A 14 -8.12 6.54 -3.40
N HIS A 15 -8.03 7.84 -3.14
CA HIS A 15 -9.18 8.75 -3.20
C HIS A 15 -9.79 8.83 -4.60
N MET A 16 -8.99 8.71 -5.68
CA MET A 16 -9.52 8.61 -7.05
C MET A 16 -10.39 7.36 -7.28
N PHE A 17 -10.15 6.29 -6.52
CA PHE A 17 -10.99 5.09 -6.49
C PHE A 17 -12.13 5.16 -5.47
N SER A 18 -12.47 6.37 -4.98
CA SER A 18 -13.50 6.60 -3.96
C SER A 18 -13.24 5.90 -2.62
N ILE A 19 -11.98 5.59 -2.31
CA ILE A 19 -11.59 5.01 -1.02
C ILE A 19 -11.38 6.16 -0.04
N GLU A 20 -12.27 6.29 0.94
CA GLU A 20 -12.11 7.29 2.01
C GLU A 20 -11.00 6.90 2.98
N HIS A 21 -10.66 7.84 3.88
CA HIS A 21 -9.73 7.58 4.96
C HIS A 21 -10.12 6.32 5.75
N CYS A 22 -9.14 5.45 5.98
CA CYS A 22 -9.32 4.25 6.78
C CYS A 22 -8.97 4.55 8.24
N ILE A 23 -9.79 4.07 9.17
CA ILE A 23 -9.54 4.15 10.62
C ILE A 23 -9.50 2.77 11.31
N LYS A 24 -9.67 1.70 10.53
CA LYS A 24 -9.89 0.35 11.06
C LYS A 24 -8.61 -0.42 11.33
N TYR A 25 -7.58 -0.19 10.52
CA TYR A 25 -6.27 -0.82 10.58
C TYR A 25 -5.19 0.20 10.24
N GLU A 26 -3.94 -0.19 10.48
CA GLU A 26 -2.78 0.47 9.90
C GLU A 26 -2.81 0.31 8.36
N CYS A 27 -2.82 1.43 7.65
CA CYS A 27 -3.17 1.51 6.23
C CYS A 27 -2.57 2.79 5.62
N ASP A 28 -2.10 2.74 4.37
CA ASP A 28 -1.71 3.95 3.63
C ASP A 28 -2.87 4.96 3.51
N MET A 29 -4.13 4.50 3.54
CA MET A 29 -5.31 5.36 3.58
C MET A 29 -5.62 5.95 4.96
N ASN A 30 -4.80 5.75 6.00
CA ASN A 30 -4.96 6.47 7.25
C ASN A 30 -4.73 7.98 7.02
N GLY A 31 -5.65 8.82 7.51
CA GLY A 31 -5.47 10.27 7.46
C GLY A 31 -4.21 10.69 8.24
N THR A 32 -3.49 11.70 7.74
CA THR A 32 -2.24 12.20 8.32
C THR A 32 -2.27 13.72 8.45
N ASN A 33 -1.79 14.23 9.58
CA ASN A 33 -1.66 15.67 9.87
C ASN A 33 -0.20 16.10 10.04
N SER A 34 0.76 15.18 9.93
CA SER A 34 2.19 15.47 10.09
C SER A 34 3.07 14.52 9.29
N LEU A 35 4.28 14.96 8.94
CA LEU A 35 5.26 14.09 8.26
C LEU A 35 5.61 12.86 9.09
N SER A 36 5.65 12.99 10.42
CA SER A 36 5.90 11.87 11.33
C SER A 36 4.79 10.82 11.30
N GLU A 37 3.53 11.22 11.10
CA GLU A 37 2.43 10.28 10.93
C GLU A 37 2.53 9.56 9.58
N THR A 38 2.77 10.31 8.49
CA THR A 38 3.01 9.71 7.17
C THR A 38 4.18 8.73 7.16
N ASP A 39 5.27 9.06 7.87
CA ASP A 39 6.44 8.19 7.95
C ASP A 39 6.15 6.88 8.70
N ARG A 40 5.25 6.92 9.69
CA ARG A 40 4.80 5.74 10.44
C ARG A 40 3.87 4.84 9.64
N HIS A 41 3.00 5.38 8.80
CA HIS A 41 2.06 4.58 8.02
C HIS A 41 2.80 3.67 7.02
N PRO A 42 2.25 2.48 6.70
CA PRO A 42 2.84 1.56 5.72
C PRO A 42 2.73 2.14 4.30
N LEU A 43 3.52 1.60 3.36
CA LEU A 43 3.35 1.88 1.94
C LEU A 43 2.10 1.19 1.34
N ASP A 44 1.65 0.09 1.94
CA ASP A 44 0.49 -0.65 1.46
C ASP A 44 -0.79 -0.26 2.19
N VAL A 45 -1.93 -0.59 1.57
CA VAL A 45 -3.24 -0.46 2.21
C VAL A 45 -3.59 -1.72 3.00
N CYS A 46 -4.44 -1.59 4.01
CA CYS A 46 -4.92 -2.74 4.78
C CYS A 46 -5.78 -3.71 3.93
N PRO A 47 -6.03 -4.96 4.39
CA PRO A 47 -6.78 -5.95 3.61
C PRO A 47 -8.17 -5.49 3.13
N GLU A 48 -8.86 -4.65 3.92
CA GLU A 48 -10.15 -4.10 3.50
C GLU A 48 -10.03 -3.12 2.33
N CYS A 49 -9.08 -2.18 2.40
CA CYS A 49 -8.81 -1.26 1.31
C CYS A 49 -8.18 -1.98 0.11
N MET A 50 -7.44 -3.07 0.34
CA MET A 50 -6.93 -3.93 -0.72
C MET A 50 -8.07 -4.54 -1.54
N ALA A 51 -9.08 -5.09 -0.85
CA ALA A 51 -10.27 -5.62 -1.51
C ALA A 51 -11.00 -4.54 -2.34
N LYS A 52 -11.07 -3.29 -1.83
CA LYS A 52 -11.63 -2.15 -2.58
C LYS A 52 -10.84 -1.85 -3.86
N ILE A 53 -9.51 -1.85 -3.78
CA ILE A 53 -8.63 -1.67 -4.96
C ILE A 53 -8.82 -2.80 -5.96
N CYS A 54 -8.83 -4.06 -5.51
CA CYS A 54 -9.00 -5.21 -6.39
C CYS A 54 -10.38 -5.19 -7.07
N TRP A 55 -11.42 -4.80 -6.33
CA TRP A 55 -12.76 -4.59 -6.89
C TRP A 55 -12.78 -3.48 -7.96
N ALA A 56 -12.19 -2.33 -7.66
CA ALA A 56 -12.20 -1.18 -8.58
C ALA A 56 -11.36 -1.39 -9.85
N THR A 57 -10.32 -2.21 -9.78
CA THR A 57 -9.34 -2.39 -10.87
C THR A 57 -9.40 -3.75 -11.56
N GLY A 58 -10.09 -4.73 -10.98
CA GLY A 58 -10.08 -6.13 -11.44
C GLY A 58 -8.73 -6.83 -11.24
N THR A 59 -7.83 -6.26 -10.43
CA THR A 59 -6.50 -6.81 -10.16
C THR A 59 -6.59 -8.05 -9.27
N ASP A 60 -5.78 -9.06 -9.60
CA ASP A 60 -5.54 -10.21 -8.72
C ASP A 60 -4.67 -9.80 -7.52
N PRO A 61 -5.08 -10.11 -6.27
CA PRO A 61 -4.33 -9.72 -5.08
C PRO A 61 -2.91 -10.27 -5.01
N ALA A 62 -2.70 -11.55 -5.38
CA ALA A 62 -1.38 -12.17 -5.30
C ALA A 62 -0.43 -11.56 -6.34
N LEU A 63 -0.90 -11.40 -7.57
CA LEU A 63 -0.13 -10.75 -8.64
C LEU A 63 0.23 -9.30 -8.30
N ARG A 64 -0.67 -8.57 -7.62
CA ARG A 64 -0.36 -7.22 -7.14
C ARG A 64 0.83 -7.22 -6.20
N TYR A 65 0.85 -8.10 -5.20
CA TYR A 65 1.93 -8.17 -4.24
C TYR A 65 3.24 -8.66 -4.83
N GLU A 66 3.19 -9.61 -5.76
CA GLU A 66 4.38 -10.05 -6.52
C GLU A 66 5.03 -8.86 -7.26
N ARG A 67 4.23 -8.07 -7.99
CA ARG A 67 4.72 -6.89 -8.71
C ARG A 67 5.26 -5.79 -7.80
N LEU A 68 4.67 -5.62 -6.62
CA LEU A 68 5.15 -4.63 -5.65
C LEU A 68 6.45 -5.08 -4.97
N ALA A 69 6.60 -6.37 -4.67
CA ALA A 69 7.87 -6.91 -4.18
C ALA A 69 8.99 -6.68 -5.21
N GLU A 70 8.75 -7.02 -6.48
CA GLU A 70 9.68 -6.78 -7.59
C GLU A 70 10.04 -5.30 -7.73
N PHE A 71 9.04 -4.41 -7.68
CA PHE A 71 9.27 -2.97 -7.72
C PHE A 71 10.12 -2.48 -6.55
N CYS A 72 9.79 -2.89 -5.32
CA CYS A 72 10.51 -2.49 -4.12
C CYS A 72 11.96 -2.99 -4.15
N SER A 73 12.20 -4.21 -4.63
CA SER A 73 13.53 -4.76 -4.86
C SER A 73 14.35 -3.86 -5.80
N ALA A 74 13.76 -3.48 -6.95
CA ALA A 74 14.40 -2.62 -7.93
C ALA A 74 14.69 -1.18 -7.42
N GLN A 75 13.92 -0.69 -6.43
CA GLN A 75 14.13 0.62 -5.80
C GLN A 75 15.00 0.59 -4.54
N GLY A 76 15.39 -0.60 -4.05
CA GLY A 76 16.14 -0.77 -2.80
C GLY A 76 15.31 -0.56 -1.53
N PHE A 77 14.00 -0.76 -1.59
CA PHE A 77 13.07 -0.67 -0.46
C PHE A 77 12.94 -2.01 0.26
N ALA A 78 14.02 -2.44 0.93
CA ALA A 78 14.14 -3.79 1.49
C ALA A 78 13.07 -4.13 2.56
N ALA A 79 12.60 -3.14 3.33
CA ALA A 79 11.57 -3.38 4.34
C ALA A 79 10.20 -3.65 3.69
N GLU A 80 9.85 -2.84 2.69
CA GLU A 80 8.63 -2.96 1.91
C GLU A 80 8.64 -4.21 1.02
N GLU A 81 9.77 -4.52 0.36
CA GLU A 81 9.97 -5.75 -0.41
C GLU A 81 9.64 -6.98 0.44
N ARG A 82 10.27 -7.10 1.61
CA ARG A 82 10.01 -8.21 2.54
C ARG A 82 8.55 -8.29 2.96
N TYR A 83 7.92 -7.15 3.26
CA TYR A 83 6.50 -7.09 3.61
C TYR A 83 5.62 -7.64 2.47
N PHE A 84 5.91 -7.27 1.23
CA PHE A 84 5.16 -7.74 0.08
C PHE A 84 5.41 -9.22 -0.23
N GLU A 85 6.64 -9.71 -0.10
CA GLU A 85 6.95 -11.15 -0.22
C GLU A 85 6.18 -11.99 0.82
N ASP A 86 6.13 -11.53 2.07
CA ASP A 86 5.40 -12.21 3.13
C ASP A 86 3.88 -12.16 2.88
N SER A 87 3.38 -11.07 2.28
CA SER A 87 1.98 -10.94 1.85
C SER A 87 1.62 -11.90 0.72
N VAL A 88 2.50 -12.13 -0.26
CA VAL A 88 2.30 -13.15 -1.32
C VAL A 88 2.17 -14.54 -0.70
N LYS A 89 3.03 -14.88 0.28
CA LYS A 89 2.98 -16.19 0.97
C LYS A 89 1.69 -16.37 1.77
N ALA A 90 1.14 -15.30 2.34
CA ALA A 90 -0.09 -15.35 3.13
C ALA A 90 -1.36 -15.57 2.26
N LEU A 91 -1.29 -15.33 0.95
CA LEU A 91 -2.39 -15.52 0.01
C LEU A 91 -2.37 -16.88 -0.72
N LYS A 92 -1.27 -17.63 -0.61
CA LYS A 92 -1.08 -18.96 -1.23
C LYS A 92 -1.31 -20.07 -0.20
#